data_AF-A0A1A2MFG2-F1
#
_entry.id   AF-A0A1A2MFG2-F1
#
_cell.length_a   1.000
_cell.length_b   1.000
_cell.length_c   1.000
_cell.angle_alpha   90.00
_cell.angle_beta   90.00
_cell.angle_gamma   90.00
#
_symmetry.space_group_name_H-M   'P 1'
#
loop_
_entity.id
_entity.type
_entity.pdbx_description
1 polymer ?
#
loop_
_entity_poly.entity_id
_entity_poly.type
_entity_poly.pdbx_seq_one_letter_code
_entity_poly.pdbx_strand_id
1 'polypeptide(L)'
;MSGDKDAQADVPHPAPGRRKPLADVVNEFAGVRLWLDSNGNGDRLAIEDLDSGDLVFLCPLELASMTRSTESDRERWLHVGTYRAERKYSAG
;
A
#
# COMPACT_ATOMS: atom_id res chain seq x y z
N MET A 1 10.83 12.83 -32.96
CA MET A 1 10.74 11.76 -31.94
C MET A 1 10.92 12.43 -30.59
N SER A 2 9.84 12.89 -29.97
CA SER A 2 9.87 13.51 -28.63
C SER A 2 9.40 12.43 -27.67
N GLY A 3 10.33 11.91 -26.87
CA GLY A 3 10.01 11.00 -25.77
C GLY A 3 9.70 11.85 -24.55
N ASP A 4 8.42 12.01 -24.24
CA ASP A 4 8.02 12.44 -22.91
C ASP A 4 8.30 11.27 -21.97
N LYS A 5 9.36 11.42 -21.17
CA LYS A 5 9.58 10.63 -19.98
C LYS A 5 8.53 11.08 -18.99
N ASP A 6 7.54 10.23 -18.73
CA ASP A 6 6.71 10.31 -17.53
C ASP A 6 7.65 10.12 -16.32
N ALA A 7 8.25 11.22 -15.89
CA ALA A 7 8.93 11.31 -14.62
C ALA A 7 7.82 11.23 -13.57
N GLN A 8 7.63 10.01 -13.03
CA GLN A 8 6.89 9.79 -11.81
C GLN A 8 7.44 10.78 -10.77
N ALA A 9 6.62 11.78 -10.43
CA ALA A 9 7.01 12.82 -9.50
C ALA A 9 7.39 12.17 -8.17
N ASP A 10 8.61 12.46 -7.71
CA ASP A 10 9.09 12.16 -6.38
C ASP A 10 8.12 12.81 -5.38
N VAL A 11 7.21 12.00 -4.82
CA VAL A 11 6.23 12.48 -3.85
C VAL A 11 7.04 12.82 -2.60
N PRO A 12 7.10 14.10 -2.17
CA PRO A 12 7.92 14.48 -1.05
C PRO A 12 7.50 13.69 0.19
N HIS A 13 8.43 12.91 0.73
CA HIS A 13 8.24 12.20 1.99
C HIS A 13 7.92 13.25 3.07
N PRO A 14 6.73 13.25 3.68
CA PRO A 14 6.39 14.26 4.67
C PRO A 14 7.37 14.16 5.85
N ALA A 15 7.77 15.33 6.35
CA ALA A 15 8.73 15.51 7.43
C ALA A 15 8.45 14.60 8.64
N PRO A 16 9.46 14.16 9.40
CA PRO A 16 9.33 13.15 10.46
C PRO A 16 8.61 13.70 11.69
N GLY A 17 7.30 13.91 11.61
CA GLY A 17 6.43 13.85 12.78
C GLY A 17 6.20 12.39 13.16
N ARG A 18 6.18 12.10 14.47
CA ARG A 18 6.34 10.77 15.10
C ARG A 18 5.52 9.65 14.43
N ARG A 19 6.11 8.95 13.47
CA ARG A 19 5.68 7.59 13.13
C ARG A 19 6.19 6.65 14.21
N LYS A 20 5.27 6.01 14.93
CA LYS A 20 5.62 4.98 15.91
C LYS A 20 5.67 3.64 15.19
N PRO A 21 6.82 2.93 15.16
CA PRO A 21 6.89 1.61 14.53
C PRO A 21 5.97 0.63 15.25
N LEU A 22 5.30 -0.22 14.47
CA LEU A 22 4.41 -1.27 14.98
C LEU A 22 5.00 -2.66 14.74
N ALA A 23 5.20 -3.04 13.47
CA ALA A 23 5.72 -4.35 13.10
C ALA A 23 6.16 -4.40 11.62
N ASP A 24 7.02 -5.37 11.31
CA ASP A 24 7.23 -5.88 9.95
C ASP A 24 6.43 -7.17 9.82
N VAL A 25 5.61 -7.30 8.76
CA VAL A 25 4.80 -8.48 8.47
C VAL A 25 5.28 -9.06 7.15
N VAL A 26 5.87 -10.25 7.18
CA VAL A 26 6.59 -10.82 6.04
C VAL A 26 6.30 -12.31 5.90
N ASN A 27 6.19 -12.78 4.66
CA ASN A 27 6.20 -14.20 4.28
C ASN A 27 6.96 -14.40 2.95
N GLU A 28 6.85 -15.58 2.35
CA GLU A 28 7.53 -15.90 1.09
C GLU A 28 7.00 -15.16 -0.16
N PHE A 29 5.88 -14.44 -0.05
CA PHE A 29 5.24 -13.75 -1.17
C PHE A 29 5.35 -12.23 -1.08
N ALA A 30 5.32 -11.66 0.13
CA ALA A 30 5.32 -10.22 0.34
C ALA A 30 5.88 -9.84 1.71
N GLY A 31 6.29 -8.59 1.84
CA GLY A 31 6.69 -8.00 3.11
C GLY A 31 6.22 -6.56 3.22
N VAL A 32 5.61 -6.19 4.34
CA VAL A 32 5.22 -4.81 4.62
C VAL A 32 5.72 -4.35 5.97
N ARG A 33 6.02 -3.05 6.09
CA ARG A 33 6.32 -2.39 7.36
C ARG A 33 5.20 -1.47 7.78
N LEU A 34 4.87 -1.51 9.07
CA LEU A 34 3.73 -0.83 9.66
C LEU A 34 4.17 0.23 10.69
N TRP A 35 3.55 1.40 10.62
CA TRP A 35 3.65 2.43 11.65
C TRP A 35 2.29 3.02 11.98
N LEU A 36 2.14 3.49 13.22
CA LEU A 36 1.12 4.46 13.57
C LEU A 36 1.65 5.85 13.22
N ASP A 37 1.01 6.51 12.24
CA ASP A 37 1.27 7.89 11.85
C ASP A 37 0.24 8.81 12.51
N SER A 38 0.72 9.64 13.45
CA SER A 38 -0.11 10.62 14.16
C SER A 38 0.02 12.03 13.56
N ASN A 39 0.47 12.15 12.31
CA ASN A 39 0.61 13.45 11.65
C ASN A 39 -0.73 13.86 11.01
N GLY A 40 -1.10 15.14 11.16
CA GLY A 40 -2.29 15.71 10.53
C GLY A 40 -3.58 15.51 11.34
N ASN A 41 -4.69 15.27 10.65
CA ASN A 41 -6.06 15.29 11.20
C ASN A 41 -6.50 14.00 11.93
N GLY A 42 -5.55 13.29 12.53
CA GLY A 42 -5.82 12.06 13.29
C GLY A 42 -4.90 10.90 12.93
N ASP A 43 -4.95 9.87 13.76
CA ASP A 43 -4.11 8.66 13.63
C ASP A 43 -4.46 7.87 12.36
N ARG A 44 -3.42 7.43 11.65
CA ARG A 44 -3.51 6.60 10.44
C ARG A 44 -2.52 5.45 10.54
N LEU A 45 -2.83 4.34 9.88
CA LEU A 45 -1.88 3.25 9.66
C LEU A 45 -1.07 3.57 8.40
N ALA A 46 0.23 3.74 8.55
CA ALA A 46 1.16 3.80 7.43
C ALA A 46 1.64 2.39 7.10
N ILE A 47 1.57 2.00 5.82
CA ILE A 47 1.97 0.70 5.30
C ILE A 47 2.95 0.93 4.16
N GLU A 48 4.20 0.51 4.35
CA GLU A 48 5.22 0.49 3.29
C GLU A 48 5.37 -0.93 2.76
N ASP A 49 5.31 -1.09 1.45
CA ASP A 49 5.74 -2.32 0.80
C ASP A 49 7.27 -2.39 0.79
N LEU A 50 7.83 -3.47 1.33
CA LEU A 50 9.28 -3.61 1.49
C LEU A 50 10.01 -3.92 0.17
N ASP A 51 9.30 -4.38 -0.86
CA ASP A 51 9.88 -4.67 -2.17
C ASP A 51 9.95 -3.42 -3.05
N SER A 52 8.82 -2.71 -3.23
CA SER A 52 8.75 -1.50 -4.05
C SER A 52 9.12 -0.21 -3.32
N GLY A 53 8.98 -0.18 -1.99
CA GLY A 53 9.04 1.05 -1.19
C GLY A 53 7.77 1.91 -1.26
N ASP A 54 6.71 1.44 -1.96
CA ASP A 54 5.44 2.16 -2.05
C ASP A 54 4.78 2.31 -0.67
N LEU A 55 4.28 3.51 -0.39
CA LEU A 55 3.75 3.87 0.93
C LEU A 55 2.29 4.33 0.82
N VAL A 56 1.41 3.74 1.63
CA VAL A 56 0.01 4.15 1.77
C VAL A 56 -0.34 4.49 3.21
N PHE A 57 -1.30 5.38 3.40
CA PHE A 57 -1.85 5.75 4.71
C PHE A 57 -3.34 5.44 4.74
N LEU A 58 -3.77 4.62 5.69
CA LEU A 58 -5.16 4.24 5.87
C LEU A 58 -5.71 4.87 7.16
N CYS A 59 -6.78 5.63 7.04
CA CYS A 59 -7.49 6.18 8.19
C CYS A 59 -8.34 5.09 8.89
N PRO A 60 -8.83 5.35 10.12
CA PRO A 60 -9.63 4.39 10.87
C PRO A 60 -10.88 3.90 10.12
N LEU A 61 -11.50 4.75 9.30
CA LEU A 61 -12.68 4.38 8.50
C LEU A 61 -12.33 3.37 7.40
N GLU A 62 -11.21 3.57 6.70
CA GLU A 62 -10.73 2.65 5.67
C GLU A 62 -10.37 1.29 6.30
N LEU A 63 -9.64 1.29 7.42
CA LEU A 63 -9.30 0.07 8.16
C LEU A 63 -10.55 -0.68 8.63
N ALA A 64 -11.52 0.04 9.22
CA ALA A 64 -12.79 -0.55 9.62
C ALA A 64 -13.56 -1.14 8.42
N SER A 65 -13.43 -0.54 7.24
CA SER A 65 -14.05 -1.05 6.02
C SER A 65 -13.38 -2.35 5.56
N MET A 66 -12.04 -2.45 5.63
CA MET A 66 -11.32 -3.68 5.33
C MET A 66 -11.75 -4.86 6.20
N THR A 67 -12.05 -4.62 7.49
CA THR A 67 -12.57 -5.69 8.38
C THR A 67 -13.95 -6.21 8.00
N ARG A 68 -14.68 -5.47 7.16
CA ARG A 68 -16.03 -5.81 6.67
C ARG A 68 -16.04 -6.24 5.21
N SER A 69 -14.90 -6.17 4.51
CA SER A 69 -14.78 -6.51 3.10
C SER A 69 -15.15 -7.97 2.86
N THR A 70 -15.97 -8.21 1.83
CA THR A 70 -16.26 -9.55 1.33
C THR A 70 -15.01 -10.15 0.66
N GLU A 71 -15.04 -11.44 0.34
CA GLU A 71 -13.95 -12.08 -0.40
C GLU A 71 -13.70 -11.42 -1.77
N SER A 72 -14.77 -11.12 -2.51
CA SER A 72 -14.67 -10.44 -3.81
C SER A 72 -14.11 -9.03 -3.70
N ASP A 73 -14.39 -8.31 -2.60
CA ASP A 73 -13.78 -7.00 -2.35
C ASP A 73 -12.26 -7.15 -2.15
N ARG A 74 -11.83 -8.15 -1.36
CA ARG A 74 -10.40 -8.42 -1.12
C ARG A 74 -9.68 -8.89 -2.37
N GLU A 75 -10.29 -9.74 -3.19
CA GLU A 75 -9.72 -10.19 -4.47
C GLU A 75 -9.47 -9.01 -5.41
N ARG A 76 -10.40 -8.06 -5.51
CA ARG A 76 -10.20 -6.84 -6.31
C ARG A 76 -9.03 -5.99 -5.82
N TRP A 77 -8.81 -5.95 -4.51
CA TRP A 77 -7.68 -5.23 -3.91
C TRP A 77 -6.35 -5.89 -4.23
N LEU A 78 -6.30 -7.21 -4.37
CA LEU A 78 -5.09 -7.92 -4.79
C LEU A 78 -4.76 -7.73 -6.29
N HIS A 79 -5.64 -7.13 -7.08
CA HIS A 79 -5.42 -6.89 -8.52
C HIS A 79 -5.07 -5.44 -8.86
N VAL A 80 -4.31 -4.79 -7.97
CA VAL A 80 -3.82 -3.41 -8.13
C VAL A 80 -2.32 -3.38 -8.38
N GLY A 81 -1.82 -2.30 -9.00
CA GLY A 81 -0.38 -2.09 -9.21
C GLY A 81 0.32 -3.27 -9.91
N THR A 82 1.47 -3.67 -9.36
CA THR A 82 2.29 -4.79 -9.83
C THR A 82 1.56 -6.15 -9.80
N TYR A 83 0.53 -6.29 -8.96
CA TYR A 83 -0.28 -7.51 -8.84
C TYR A 83 -1.43 -7.61 -9.87
N ARG A 84 -1.58 -6.61 -10.76
CA ARG A 84 -2.64 -6.56 -11.77
C ARG A 84 -2.51 -7.65 -12.87
N ALA A 85 -1.32 -8.21 -13.08
CA ALA A 85 -0.99 -8.99 -14.28
C ALA A 85 -1.05 -10.54 -14.13
N GLU A 86 -1.33 -11.09 -12.95
CA GLU A 86 -1.21 -12.55 -12.73
C GLU A 86 -2.31 -13.42 -13.35
N ARG A 87 -3.25 -12.87 -14.14
CA ARG A 87 -4.16 -13.66 -15.00
C ARG A 87 -3.58 -13.95 -16.38
N LYS A 88 -2.37 -14.53 -16.42
CA LYS A 88 -1.89 -15.27 -17.61
C LYS A 88 -1.57 -16.72 -17.27
N TYR A 89 -2.48 -17.43 -16.61
CA TYR A 89 -2.51 -18.90 -16.69
C TYR A 89 -3.93 -19.44 -16.92
N SER A 90 -4.11 -19.86 -18.18
CA SER A 90 -4.93 -20.96 -18.69
C SER A 90 -6.42 -21.02 -18.38
N ALA A 91 -7.23 -20.34 -19.21
CA ALA A 91 -8.47 -20.96 -19.69
C ALA A 91 -8.09 -21.98 -20.78
N GLY A 92 -8.06 -23.25 -20.39
CA GLY A 92 -8.23 -24.38 -21.30
C GLY A 92 -9.70 -24.75 -21.39
#